data_AF-A0A3N9V1B9-F1
#
_entry.id   AF-A0A3N9V1B9-F1
#
_cell.length_a   1.000
_cell.length_b   1.000
_cell.length_c   1.000
_cell.angle_alpha   90.00
_cell.angle_beta   90.00
_cell.angle_gamma   90.00
#
_symmetry.space_group_name_H-M   'P 1'
#
loop_
_entity.id
_entity.type
_entity.pdbx_description
1 polymer ?
#
loop_
_entity_poly.entity_id
_entity_poly.type
_entity_poly.pdbx_seq_one_letter_code
_entity_poly.pdbx_strand_id
1 'polypeptide(L)'
;MIASIFLVSLTTAVLASECPPAQQLKGRYGLNLEGHTAGGDPYVAVGVAQLERGTFSLELTRSENGRLRQQTVEGSISSDQCAVKLTSQDDPDGFSLLGQIVAPGHQVLVTEVRSKNPVVASGALRRMGRQSCSQASLRGTYVYVTQGYRRQPDGAGWLPVGKTGRESFDGKGCTVYRETIKEGSTIMPDVRGLLDYAVQPNCSFHLLENGTPVFLGVLVNQGQSIPYMVMQEGVT
;
A
#
# COMPACT_ATOMS: atom_id res chain seq x y z
N MET A 1 -3.08 -23.79 14.12
CA MET A 1 -4.09 -22.91 14.76
C MET A 1 -3.69 -21.48 14.42
N ILE A 2 -4.31 -20.87 13.40
CA ILE A 2 -3.95 -19.51 12.95
C ILE A 2 -4.82 -18.54 13.76
N ALA A 3 -4.19 -17.78 14.66
CA ALA A 3 -4.86 -16.70 15.37
C ALA A 3 -4.86 -15.45 14.47
N SER A 4 -6.01 -15.10 13.91
CA SER A 4 -6.17 -13.86 13.15
C SER A 4 -6.46 -12.70 14.11
N ILE A 5 -5.55 -11.74 14.20
CA ILE A 5 -5.79 -10.47 14.89
C ILE A 5 -6.54 -9.55 13.91
N PHE A 6 -7.80 -9.23 14.22
CA PHE A 6 -8.55 -8.21 13.48
C PHE A 6 -8.22 -6.83 14.05
N LEU A 7 -7.44 -6.02 13.32
CA LEU A 7 -7.35 -4.59 13.61
C LEU A 7 -8.64 -3.92 13.12
N VAL A 8 -9.51 -3.55 14.06
CA VAL A 8 -10.69 -2.73 13.77
C VAL A 8 -10.26 -1.27 13.80
N SER A 9 -10.06 -0.66 12.63
CA SER A 9 -9.93 0.80 12.54
C SER A 9 -11.33 1.43 12.56
N LEU A 10 -11.71 2.01 13.69
CA LEU A 10 -12.90 2.85 13.81
C LEU A 10 -12.62 4.18 13.10
N THR A 11 -13.10 4.29 11.86
CA THR A 11 -13.20 5.59 11.18
C THR A 11 -14.61 6.11 11.35
N THR A 12 -14.78 7.42 11.46
CA THR A 12 -16.11 8.05 11.49
C THR A 12 -16.86 7.67 10.22
N ALA A 13 -17.91 6.87 10.37
CA ALA A 13 -18.78 6.47 9.28
C ALA A 13 -19.44 7.72 8.68
N VAL A 14 -19.40 7.81 7.35
CA VAL A 14 -20.18 8.81 6.61
C VAL A 14 -21.63 8.34 6.66
N LEU A 15 -22.58 9.24 6.92
CA LEU A 15 -24.00 8.88 6.85
C LEU A 15 -24.32 8.40 5.43
N ALA A 16 -25.14 7.35 5.29
CA ALA A 16 -25.45 6.76 3.97
C ALA A 16 -26.01 7.79 2.96
N SER A 17 -26.63 8.88 3.43
CA SER A 17 -27.12 10.00 2.64
C SER A 17 -26.04 10.95 2.07
N GLU A 18 -24.80 10.82 2.52
CA GLU A 18 -23.68 11.70 2.15
C GLU A 18 -22.64 11.00 1.25
N CYS A 19 -22.90 9.75 0.87
CA CYS A 19 -21.96 9.01 0.03
C CYS A 19 -22.04 9.47 -1.42
N PRO A 20 -20.91 9.92 -1.99
CA PRO A 20 -20.88 10.32 -3.39
C PRO A 20 -21.19 9.10 -4.27
N PRO A 21 -22.04 9.23 -5.30
CA PRO A 21 -22.21 8.16 -6.29
C PRO A 21 -20.86 7.84 -6.94
N ALA A 22 -20.67 6.60 -7.43
CA ALA A 22 -19.42 6.14 -8.06
C ALA A 22 -18.89 7.12 -9.12
N GLN A 23 -19.79 7.80 -9.85
CA GLN A 23 -19.43 8.78 -10.86
C GLN A 23 -18.69 10.02 -10.31
N GLN A 24 -18.72 10.23 -9.00
CA GLN A 24 -18.02 11.29 -8.29
C GLN A 24 -16.68 10.84 -7.68
N LEU A 25 -16.36 9.54 -7.64
CA LEU A 25 -15.02 9.06 -7.32
C LEU A 25 -14.09 9.37 -8.50
N LYS A 26 -13.51 10.57 -8.47
CA LYS A 26 -12.62 11.06 -9.53
C LYS A 26 -11.25 11.46 -8.98
N GLY A 27 -10.23 11.06 -9.72
CA GLY A 27 -8.86 11.50 -9.52
C GLY A 27 -7.93 10.34 -9.13
N ARG A 28 -6.75 10.73 -8.66
CA ARG A 28 -5.66 9.81 -8.36
C ARG A 28 -5.75 9.35 -6.90
N TYR A 29 -5.53 8.07 -6.65
CA TYR A 29 -5.54 7.45 -5.34
C TYR A 29 -4.30 6.57 -5.18
N GLY A 30 -3.64 6.65 -4.02
CA GLY A 30 -2.65 5.65 -3.64
C GLY A 30 -3.36 4.46 -3.01
N LEU A 31 -3.03 3.26 -3.47
CA LEU A 31 -3.50 1.99 -2.96
C LEU A 31 -2.46 1.41 -2.00
N ASN A 32 -2.93 0.87 -0.88
CA ASN A 32 -2.15 -0.01 -0.01
C ASN A 32 -3.05 -1.13 0.47
N LEU A 33 -2.60 -2.37 0.31
CA LEU A 33 -3.28 -3.60 0.74
C LEU A 33 -2.30 -4.47 1.52
N GLU A 34 -2.80 -5.13 2.56
CA GLU A 34 -2.07 -6.10 3.37
C GLU A 34 -2.99 -7.29 3.69
N GLY A 35 -2.42 -8.50 3.69
CA GLY A 35 -3.16 -9.71 4.01
C GLY A 35 -2.38 -10.99 3.77
N HIS A 36 -3.11 -12.06 3.45
CA HIS A 36 -2.56 -13.38 3.16
C HIS A 36 -3.27 -14.03 1.97
N THR A 37 -2.57 -14.90 1.24
CA THR A 37 -3.19 -15.80 0.27
C THR A 37 -3.97 -16.91 1.00
N ALA A 38 -4.84 -17.63 0.29
CA ALA A 38 -5.54 -18.80 0.83
C ALA A 38 -4.58 -19.89 1.36
N GLY A 39 -3.37 -19.96 0.82
CA GLY A 39 -2.31 -20.85 1.29
C GLY A 39 -1.62 -20.39 2.58
N GLY A 40 -1.97 -19.21 3.10
CA GLY A 40 -1.36 -18.59 4.28
C GLY A 40 -0.14 -17.73 4.00
N ASP A 41 0.33 -17.67 2.74
CA ASP A 41 1.48 -16.86 2.37
C ASP A 41 1.17 -15.37 2.53
N PRO A 42 2.13 -14.55 2.97
CA PRO A 42 1.92 -13.11 3.10
C PRO A 42 1.63 -12.46 1.74
N TYR A 43 0.74 -11.46 1.77
CA TYR A 43 0.34 -10.63 0.65
C TYR A 43 0.46 -9.15 1.01
N VAL A 44 1.06 -8.36 0.12
CA VAL A 44 1.05 -6.90 0.21
C VAL A 44 0.97 -6.32 -1.19
N ALA A 45 0.25 -5.20 -1.36
CA ALA A 45 0.26 -4.47 -2.61
C ALA A 45 0.29 -2.96 -2.37
N VAL A 46 1.03 -2.25 -3.21
CA VAL A 46 1.09 -0.78 -3.24
C VAL A 46 0.95 -0.33 -4.69
N GLY A 47 0.22 0.75 -4.93
CA GLY A 47 -0.03 1.21 -6.28
C GLY A 47 -0.70 2.56 -6.38
N VAL A 48 -0.96 2.97 -7.60
CA VAL A 48 -1.66 4.21 -7.95
C VAL A 48 -2.85 3.88 -8.83
N ALA A 49 -4.04 4.25 -8.38
CA ALA A 49 -5.27 4.18 -9.15
C ALA A 49 -5.63 5.56 -9.71
N GLN A 50 -5.93 5.64 -11.00
CA GLN A 50 -6.66 6.75 -11.61
C GLN A 50 -8.12 6.33 -11.73
N LEU A 51 -9.01 7.02 -11.01
CA LEU A 51 -10.45 6.80 -11.07
C LEU A 51 -11.10 7.87 -11.96
N GLU A 52 -11.85 7.41 -12.95
CA GLU A 52 -12.66 8.23 -13.85
C GLU A 52 -14.10 7.74 -13.88
N ARG A 53 -15.01 8.50 -14.50
CA ARG A 53 -16.46 8.27 -14.40
C ARG A 53 -16.86 6.84 -14.79
N GLY A 54 -16.99 5.96 -13.79
CA GLY A 54 -17.35 4.55 -13.97
C GLY A 54 -16.21 3.64 -14.42
N THR A 55 -14.98 4.14 -14.54
CA THR A 55 -13.80 3.37 -14.98
C THR A 55 -12.59 3.62 -14.10
N PHE A 56 -11.64 2.70 -14.08
CA PHE A 56 -10.36 2.91 -13.40
C PHE A 56 -9.20 2.33 -14.21
N SER A 57 -8.02 2.90 -13.98
CA SER A 57 -6.72 2.30 -14.31
C SER A 57 -5.89 2.23 -13.04
N LEU A 58 -5.25 1.09 -12.76
CA LEU A 58 -4.51 0.81 -11.54
C LEU A 58 -3.12 0.26 -11.88
N GLU A 59 -2.09 1.04 -11.62
CA GLU A 59 -0.70 0.60 -11.61
C GLU A 59 -0.39 0.04 -10.21
N LEU A 60 -0.11 -1.25 -10.08
CA LEU A 60 0.19 -1.86 -8.78
C LEU A 60 1.42 -2.75 -8.83
N THR A 61 2.18 -2.72 -7.73
CA THR A 61 3.15 -3.75 -7.39
C THR A 61 2.60 -4.56 -6.24
N ARG A 62 2.56 -5.87 -6.39
CA ARG A 62 2.16 -6.81 -5.33
C ARG A 62 3.29 -7.78 -5.02
N SER A 63 3.41 -8.17 -3.76
CA SER A 63 4.22 -9.29 -3.31
C SER A 63 3.29 -10.44 -2.92
N GLU A 64 3.48 -11.59 -3.55
CA GLU A 64 2.79 -12.84 -3.22
C GLU A 64 3.86 -13.86 -2.85
N ASN A 65 3.90 -14.27 -1.57
CA ASN A 65 4.92 -15.22 -1.08
C ASN A 65 6.36 -14.74 -1.38
N GLY A 66 6.61 -13.44 -1.23
CA GLY A 66 7.92 -12.82 -1.48
C GLY A 66 8.26 -12.58 -2.94
N ARG A 67 7.45 -13.03 -3.90
CA ARG A 67 7.64 -12.75 -5.33
C ARG A 67 6.94 -11.46 -5.72
N LEU A 68 7.67 -10.57 -6.36
CA LEU A 68 7.13 -9.29 -6.80
C LEU A 68 6.51 -9.41 -8.18
N ARG A 69 5.34 -8.79 -8.35
CA ARG A 69 4.66 -8.67 -9.63
C ARG A 69 4.18 -7.24 -9.81
N GLN A 70 4.58 -6.64 -10.92
CA GLN A 70 4.05 -5.37 -11.38
C GLN A 70 2.96 -5.64 -12.41
N GLN A 71 1.84 -4.93 -12.29
CA GLN A 71 0.76 -5.01 -13.26
C GLN A 71 0.03 -3.68 -13.40
N THR A 72 -0.54 -3.48 -14.57
CA THR A 72 -1.55 -2.44 -14.82
C THR A 72 -2.89 -3.14 -15.02
N VAL A 73 -3.90 -2.71 -14.28
CA VAL A 73 -5.27 -3.25 -14.35
C VAL A 73 -6.21 -2.14 -14.75
N GLU A 74 -7.03 -2.38 -15.77
CA GLU A 74 -8.11 -1.50 -16.16
C GLU A 74 -9.45 -2.16 -15.89
N GLY A 75 -10.49 -1.33 -15.65
CA GLY A 75 -11.79 -1.88 -15.37
C GLY A 75 -12.88 -0.86 -15.10
N SER A 76 -13.98 -1.33 -14.53
CA SER A 76 -15.16 -0.54 -14.19
C SER A 76 -15.31 -0.31 -12.70
N ILE A 77 -15.93 0.83 -12.36
CA ILE A 77 -16.31 1.19 -10.99
C ILE A 77 -17.83 1.14 -10.91
N SER A 78 -18.35 0.44 -9.91
CA SER A 78 -19.74 0.57 -9.46
C SER A 78 -19.80 0.96 -7.98
N SER A 79 -20.90 1.58 -7.57
CA SER A 79 -21.17 1.84 -6.16
C SER A 79 -22.65 1.71 -5.85
N ASP A 80 -22.96 1.27 -4.63
CA ASP A 80 -24.30 1.29 -4.06
C ASP A 80 -24.18 1.57 -2.56
N GLN A 81 -24.93 2.54 -2.03
CA GLN A 81 -24.97 2.87 -0.60
C GLN A 81 -23.57 2.88 0.08
N CYS A 82 -22.64 3.68 -0.45
CA CYS A 82 -21.23 3.78 -0.02
C CYS A 82 -20.35 2.56 -0.33
N ALA A 83 -20.92 1.39 -0.62
CA ALA A 83 -20.14 0.27 -1.10
C ALA A 83 -19.62 0.58 -2.50
N VAL A 84 -18.35 0.29 -2.75
CA VAL A 84 -17.69 0.47 -4.03
C VAL A 84 -17.11 -0.85 -4.47
N LYS A 85 -17.23 -1.12 -5.77
CA LYS A 85 -16.62 -2.26 -6.41
C LYS A 85 -15.82 -1.82 -7.63
N LEU A 86 -14.54 -2.13 -7.63
CA LEU A 86 -13.67 -2.01 -8.80
C LEU A 86 -13.56 -3.41 -9.41
N THR A 87 -13.96 -3.58 -10.67
CA THR A 87 -13.90 -4.87 -11.38
C THR A 87 -12.98 -4.77 -12.59
N SER A 88 -11.91 -5.56 -12.63
CA SER A 88 -11.01 -5.61 -13.78
C SER A 88 -11.73 -6.14 -15.02
N GLN A 89 -11.49 -5.56 -16.19
CA GLN A 89 -12.01 -6.08 -17.47
C GLN A 89 -11.05 -7.09 -18.13
N ASP A 90 -9.74 -6.91 -17.95
CA ASP A 90 -8.72 -7.65 -18.69
C ASP A 90 -7.73 -8.43 -17.81
N ASP A 91 -8.02 -8.59 -16.51
CA ASP A 91 -7.17 -9.41 -15.64
C ASP A 91 -7.54 -10.90 -15.81
N PRO A 92 -6.65 -11.75 -16.37
CA PRO A 92 -6.90 -13.19 -16.47
C PRO A 92 -7.04 -13.87 -15.11
N ASP A 93 -6.60 -13.21 -14.03
CA ASP A 93 -6.76 -13.63 -12.66
C ASP A 93 -8.00 -12.99 -11.98
N GLY A 94 -8.84 -12.24 -12.71
CA GLY A 94 -10.13 -11.75 -12.21
C GLY A 94 -10.02 -10.92 -10.93
N PHE A 95 -9.36 -9.77 -11.02
CA PHE A 95 -9.15 -8.88 -9.87
C PHE A 95 -10.37 -7.99 -9.63
N SER A 96 -10.91 -8.04 -8.41
CA SER A 96 -11.88 -7.05 -7.96
C SER A 96 -11.62 -6.59 -6.53
N LEU A 97 -11.80 -5.29 -6.30
CA LEU A 97 -11.74 -4.70 -4.97
C LEU A 97 -13.15 -4.34 -4.54
N LEU A 98 -13.55 -4.79 -3.36
CA LEU A 98 -14.75 -4.30 -2.69
C LEU A 98 -14.32 -3.44 -1.50
N GLY A 99 -15.00 -2.33 -1.32
CA GLY A 99 -14.71 -1.43 -0.22
C GLY A 99 -15.85 -0.50 0.11
N GLN A 100 -15.60 0.39 1.06
CA GLN A 100 -16.54 1.41 1.51
C GLN A 100 -15.94 2.80 1.32
N ILE A 101 -16.70 3.70 0.69
CA ILE A 101 -16.35 5.11 0.61
C ILE A 101 -16.45 5.71 2.01
N VAL A 102 -15.37 6.35 2.44
CA VAL A 102 -15.32 7.14 3.67
C VAL A 102 -14.74 8.52 3.37
N ALA A 103 -14.84 9.43 4.34
CA ALA A 103 -14.26 10.78 4.26
C ALA A 103 -14.62 11.51 2.94
N PRO A 104 -15.89 11.87 2.69
CA PRO A 104 -16.43 12.37 1.41
C PRO A 104 -15.74 11.93 0.09
N GLY A 105 -15.35 10.65 -0.05
CA GLY A 105 -14.68 10.17 -1.27
C GLY A 105 -13.16 10.38 -1.27
N HIS A 106 -12.57 10.92 -0.22
CA HIS A 106 -11.11 11.02 -0.07
C HIS A 106 -10.46 9.68 0.25
N GLN A 107 -11.23 8.69 0.69
CA GLN A 107 -10.72 7.37 1.00
C GLN A 107 -11.76 6.28 0.70
N VAL A 108 -11.29 5.14 0.22
CA VAL A 108 -12.08 3.91 0.12
C VAL A 108 -11.39 2.87 0.98
N LEU A 109 -12.08 2.35 2.00
CA LEU A 109 -11.59 1.24 2.81
C LEU A 109 -11.84 -0.06 2.05
N VAL A 110 -10.78 -0.73 1.63
CA VAL A 110 -10.88 -2.02 0.93
C VAL A 110 -11.08 -3.10 1.97
N THR A 111 -12.19 -3.81 1.86
CA THR A 111 -12.59 -4.89 2.78
C THR A 111 -12.40 -6.26 2.16
N GLU A 112 -12.34 -6.35 0.83
CA GLU A 112 -12.20 -7.62 0.13
C GLU A 112 -11.40 -7.43 -1.17
N VAL A 113 -10.49 -8.36 -1.42
CA VAL A 113 -9.77 -8.51 -2.69
C VAL A 113 -10.18 -9.87 -3.25
N ARG A 114 -10.85 -9.87 -4.41
CA ARG A 114 -11.11 -11.12 -5.14
C ARG A 114 -10.10 -11.24 -6.26
N SER A 115 -9.50 -12.41 -6.34
CA SER A 115 -8.62 -12.84 -7.43
C SER A 115 -8.70 -14.36 -7.56
N LYS A 116 -8.23 -14.88 -8.69
CA LYS A 116 -8.19 -16.30 -9.03
C LYS A 116 -7.44 -17.12 -7.99
N ASN A 117 -6.35 -16.57 -7.47
CA ASN A 117 -5.76 -17.02 -6.21
C ASN A 117 -6.50 -16.30 -5.09
N PRO A 118 -7.26 -16.99 -4.23
CA PRO A 118 -8.02 -16.29 -3.20
C PRO A 118 -7.05 -15.60 -2.24
N VAL A 119 -7.27 -14.32 -1.99
CA VAL A 119 -6.49 -13.49 -1.06
C VAL A 119 -7.45 -12.91 -0.05
N VAL A 120 -7.09 -13.01 1.23
CA VAL A 120 -7.76 -12.30 2.31
C VAL A 120 -6.89 -11.09 2.65
N ALA A 121 -7.20 -9.96 2.02
CA ALA A 121 -6.49 -8.71 2.24
C ALA A 121 -7.46 -7.55 2.44
N SER A 122 -6.99 -6.55 3.17
CA SER A 122 -7.69 -5.30 3.42
C SER A 122 -6.74 -4.13 3.26
N GLY A 123 -7.27 -2.92 3.18
CA GLY A 123 -6.43 -1.74 3.07
C GLY A 123 -7.22 -0.50 2.67
N ALA A 124 -6.61 0.38 1.90
CA ALA A 124 -7.29 1.58 1.46
C ALA A 124 -6.79 2.11 0.11
N LEU A 125 -7.71 2.73 -0.63
CA LEU A 125 -7.39 3.76 -1.61
C LEU A 125 -7.48 5.11 -0.91
N ARG A 126 -6.47 5.96 -1.03
CA ARG A 126 -6.44 7.31 -0.44
C ARG A 126 -6.14 8.34 -1.50
N ARG A 127 -6.95 9.38 -1.57
CA ARG A 127 -6.86 10.41 -2.60
C ARG A 127 -5.50 11.11 -2.55
N MET A 128 -4.89 11.22 -3.71
CA MET A 128 -3.64 11.93 -3.91
C MET A 128 -4.01 13.38 -4.13
N GLY A 129 -3.62 14.25 -3.21
CA GLY A 129 -3.96 15.68 -3.29
C GLY A 129 -3.21 16.45 -4.38
N ARG A 130 -2.34 15.79 -5.17
CA ARG A 130 -1.48 16.39 -6.18
C ARG A 130 -1.64 15.68 -7.52
N GLN A 131 -1.60 16.45 -8.61
CA GLN A 131 -1.64 15.93 -9.98
C GLN A 131 -0.29 15.35 -10.41
N SER A 132 0.81 15.97 -9.97
CA SER A 132 2.18 15.51 -10.17
C SER A 132 3.01 15.67 -8.90
N CYS A 133 4.06 14.87 -8.78
CA CYS A 133 5.01 14.94 -7.67
C CYS A 133 6.46 15.08 -8.17
N SER A 134 7.30 15.50 -7.23
CA SER A 134 8.75 15.65 -7.37
C SER A 134 9.41 15.31 -6.03
N GLN A 135 10.75 15.27 -5.97
CA GLN A 135 11.46 15.06 -4.69
C GLN A 135 11.02 16.07 -3.62
N ALA A 136 10.79 17.33 -4.00
CA ALA A 136 10.31 18.37 -3.09
C ALA A 136 8.91 18.10 -2.51
N SER A 137 8.13 17.21 -3.15
CA SER A 137 6.82 16.78 -2.64
C SER A 137 6.96 15.81 -1.47
N LEU A 138 8.09 15.11 -1.36
CA LEU A 138 8.43 14.22 -0.24
C LEU A 138 9.48 14.90 0.63
N ARG A 139 9.01 15.70 1.60
CA ARG A 139 9.85 16.45 2.54
C ARG A 139 9.22 16.44 3.91
N GLY A 140 10.06 16.29 4.94
CA GLY A 140 9.62 16.33 6.34
C GLY A 140 9.96 15.04 7.06
N THR A 141 9.46 14.91 8.28
CA THR A 141 9.66 13.71 9.10
C THR A 141 8.36 12.95 9.24
N TYR A 142 8.41 11.67 8.88
CA TYR A 142 7.31 10.73 8.98
C TYR A 142 7.61 9.76 10.11
N VAL A 143 6.59 9.47 10.91
CA VAL A 143 6.64 8.35 11.86
C VAL A 143 5.94 7.18 11.22
N TYR A 144 6.47 5.99 11.43
CA TYR A 144 5.89 4.78 10.87
C TYR A 144 5.89 3.65 11.89
N VAL A 145 4.90 2.80 11.71
CA VAL A 145 4.86 1.44 12.23
C VAL A 145 4.69 0.57 11.00
N THR A 146 5.60 -0.37 10.81
CA THR A 146 5.46 -1.40 9.77
C THR A 146 5.51 -2.76 10.40
N GLN A 147 4.85 -3.71 9.76
CA GLN A 147 4.85 -5.10 10.14
C GLN A 147 4.90 -5.94 8.86
N GLY A 148 5.34 -7.18 8.99
CA GLY A 148 5.37 -8.11 7.89
C GLY A 148 6.20 -9.33 8.24
N TYR A 149 6.72 -9.98 7.20
CA TYR A 149 7.52 -11.17 7.33
C TYR A 149 8.79 -11.06 6.49
N ARG A 150 9.89 -11.60 7.00
CA ARG A 150 11.13 -11.77 6.25
C ARG A 150 11.42 -13.24 6.08
N ARG A 151 11.79 -13.65 4.87
CA ARG A 151 12.21 -15.02 4.61
C ARG A 151 13.53 -15.31 5.33
N GLN A 152 13.62 -16.46 5.97
CA GLN A 152 14.86 -16.87 6.62
C GLN A 152 15.93 -17.21 5.58
N PRO A 153 17.22 -16.88 5.81
CA PRO A 153 18.31 -17.17 4.86
C PRO A 153 18.49 -18.66 4.55
N ASP A 154 18.07 -19.54 5.45
CA ASP A 154 18.13 -21.00 5.30
C ASP A 154 16.89 -21.58 4.58
N GLY A 155 15.95 -20.73 4.17
CA GLY A 155 14.69 -21.12 3.56
C GLY A 155 13.69 -21.79 4.53
N ALA A 156 13.99 -21.89 5.82
CA ALA A 156 13.19 -22.65 6.80
C ALA A 156 11.81 -22.03 7.11
N GLY A 157 11.52 -20.84 6.59
CA GLY A 157 10.19 -20.22 6.66
C GLY A 157 10.23 -18.70 6.71
N TRP A 158 9.18 -18.15 7.32
CA TRP A 158 8.93 -16.71 7.44
C TRP A 158 9.10 -16.26 8.91
N LEU A 159 9.96 -15.28 9.15
CA LEU A 159 10.11 -14.62 10.45
C LEU A 159 9.24 -13.37 10.51
N PRO A 160 8.42 -13.16 11.56
CA PRO A 160 7.70 -11.92 11.75
C PRO A 160 8.69 -10.78 12.02
N VAL A 161 8.49 -9.66 11.32
CA VAL A 161 9.26 -8.43 11.48
C VAL A 161 8.29 -7.29 11.78
N GLY A 162 8.61 -6.50 12.81
CA GLY A 162 7.93 -5.26 13.12
C GLY A 162 8.95 -4.15 13.24
N LYS A 163 8.64 -2.97 12.71
CA LYS A 163 9.48 -1.78 12.84
C LYS A 163 8.66 -0.62 13.35
N THR A 164 9.27 0.18 14.20
CA THR A 164 8.74 1.50 14.58
C THR A 164 9.85 2.50 14.46
N GLY A 165 9.57 3.66 13.87
CA GLY A 165 10.65 4.59 13.59
C GLY A 165 10.17 5.92 13.09
N ARG A 166 11.17 6.72 12.74
CA ARG A 166 11.00 7.98 12.02
C ARG A 166 11.95 8.04 10.84
N GLU A 167 11.48 8.63 9.77
CA GLU A 167 12.23 8.84 8.55
C GLU A 167 12.11 10.30 8.13
N SER A 168 13.25 10.95 7.89
CA SER A 168 13.34 12.38 7.57
C SER A 168 13.84 12.57 6.14
N PHE A 169 12.97 13.06 5.28
CA PHE A 169 13.22 13.35 3.87
C PHE A 169 13.61 14.82 3.67
N ASP A 170 14.69 15.06 2.94
CA ASP A 170 15.24 16.40 2.72
C ASP A 170 14.54 17.21 1.60
N GLY A 171 13.72 16.56 0.78
CA GLY A 171 13.09 17.16 -0.40
C GLY A 171 13.97 17.21 -1.65
N LYS A 172 15.16 16.59 -1.62
CA LYS A 172 16.21 16.62 -2.66
C LYS A 172 16.76 15.24 -3.00
N GLY A 173 16.18 14.17 -2.46
CA GLY A 173 16.54 12.80 -2.78
C GLY A 173 17.37 12.09 -1.72
N CYS A 174 17.54 12.66 -0.52
CA CYS A 174 18.21 12.00 0.58
C CYS A 174 17.31 11.87 1.82
N THR A 175 17.33 10.70 2.46
CA THR A 175 16.58 10.42 3.67
C THR A 175 17.46 9.82 4.76
N VAL A 176 17.13 10.15 6.01
CA VAL A 176 17.75 9.58 7.21
C VAL A 176 16.66 8.90 8.02
N TYR A 177 16.88 7.64 8.41
CA TYR A 177 15.95 6.92 9.27
C TYR A 177 16.57 6.59 10.63
N ARG A 178 15.69 6.47 11.63
CA ARG A 178 16.00 5.96 12.97
C ARG A 178 14.85 5.08 13.43
N GLU A 179 15.12 3.81 13.67
CA GLU A 179 14.09 2.82 13.96
C GLU A 179 14.48 1.83 15.06
N THR A 180 13.45 1.18 15.61
CA THR A 180 13.57 -0.04 16.41
C THR A 180 12.96 -1.17 15.63
N ILE A 181 13.72 -2.25 15.45
CA ILE A 181 13.30 -3.44 14.71
C ILE A 181 13.09 -4.58 15.71
N LYS A 182 11.93 -5.24 15.64
CA LYS A 182 11.70 -6.54 16.26
C LYS A 182 11.65 -7.59 15.17
N GLU A 183 12.44 -8.63 15.32
CA GLU A 183 12.55 -9.73 14.38
C GLU A 183 12.58 -11.06 15.11
N GLY A 184 11.51 -11.84 14.98
CA GLY A 184 11.30 -13.00 15.85
C GLY A 184 11.36 -12.60 17.33
N SER A 185 12.30 -13.20 18.07
CA SER A 185 12.58 -12.87 19.47
C SER A 185 13.61 -11.75 19.67
N THR A 186 14.30 -11.31 18.61
CA THR A 186 15.38 -10.33 18.69
C THR A 186 14.83 -8.91 18.58
N ILE A 187 15.35 -8.00 19.40
CA ILE A 187 15.06 -6.56 19.33
C ILE A 187 16.36 -5.82 19.04
N MET A 188 16.36 -5.03 17.98
CA MET A 188 17.45 -4.16 17.56
C MET A 188 17.00 -2.71 17.76
N PRO A 189 17.35 -2.08 18.90
CA PRO A 189 17.01 -0.69 19.13
C PRO A 189 17.95 0.24 18.37
N ASP A 190 17.43 1.41 18.01
CA ASP A 190 18.22 2.54 17.50
C ASP A 190 19.04 2.24 16.23
N VAL A 191 18.47 1.45 15.32
CA VAL A 191 19.02 1.24 13.98
C VAL A 191 18.90 2.56 13.20
N ARG A 192 20.00 2.98 12.57
CA ARG A 192 20.08 4.22 11.81
C ARG A 192 20.72 3.96 10.47
N GLY A 193 20.30 4.72 9.47
CA GLY A 193 20.93 4.68 8.17
C GLY A 193 20.55 5.88 7.32
N LEU A 194 21.18 5.92 6.16
CA LEU A 194 20.90 6.84 5.07
C LEU A 194 20.37 6.03 3.91
N LEU A 195 19.38 6.55 3.21
CA LEU A 195 18.97 6.04 1.90
C LEU A 195 18.86 7.22 0.94
N ASP A 196 19.02 6.93 -0.35
CA ASP A 196 18.60 7.85 -1.39
C ASP A 196 17.13 7.58 -1.73
N TYR A 197 16.46 8.53 -2.37
CA TYR A 197 15.12 8.31 -2.88
C TYR A 197 14.84 9.05 -4.18
N ALA A 198 13.97 8.45 -4.99
CA ALA A 198 13.50 9.02 -6.25
C ALA A 198 11.97 9.07 -6.26
N VAL A 199 11.41 10.26 -6.50
CA VAL A 199 9.95 10.46 -6.62
C VAL A 199 9.59 10.57 -8.09
N GLN A 200 8.66 9.75 -8.53
CA GLN A 200 8.13 9.77 -9.88
C GLN A 200 7.03 10.83 -10.02
N PRO A 201 6.75 11.33 -11.24
CA PRO A 201 5.63 12.24 -11.49
C PRO A 201 4.27 11.67 -11.09
N ASN A 202 4.12 10.34 -11.15
CA ASN A 202 2.93 9.64 -10.66
C ASN A 202 2.88 9.57 -9.12
N CYS A 203 3.76 10.25 -8.38
CA CYS A 203 3.83 10.26 -6.92
C CYS A 203 4.06 8.89 -6.27
N SER A 204 4.43 7.87 -7.04
CA SER A 204 5.18 6.75 -6.50
C SER A 204 6.61 7.20 -6.19
N PHE A 205 7.27 6.50 -5.30
CA PHE A 205 8.68 6.74 -5.00
C PHE A 205 9.39 5.45 -4.64
N HIS A 206 10.70 5.45 -4.86
CA HIS A 206 11.58 4.39 -4.40
C HIS A 206 12.51 4.92 -3.32
N LEU A 207 12.69 4.14 -2.26
CA LEU A 207 13.88 4.24 -1.41
C LEU A 207 14.96 3.36 -2.01
N LEU A 208 16.18 3.87 -2.04
CA LEU A 208 17.32 3.29 -2.73
C LEU A 208 18.43 3.00 -1.72
N GLU A 209 18.91 1.76 -1.70
CA GLU A 209 20.09 1.34 -0.98
C GLU A 209 21.20 1.12 -2.00
N ASN A 210 22.27 1.92 -1.94
CA ASN A 210 23.35 1.90 -2.92
C ASN A 210 22.85 1.99 -4.38
N GLY A 211 21.88 2.88 -4.64
CA GLY A 211 21.25 3.06 -5.95
C GLY A 211 20.24 1.98 -6.34
N THR A 212 20.07 0.92 -5.54
CA THR A 212 19.13 -0.18 -5.82
C THR A 212 17.81 0.07 -5.10
N PRO A 213 16.67 0.04 -5.81
CA PRO A 213 15.36 0.16 -5.18
C PRO A 213 15.08 -0.95 -4.18
N VAL A 214 14.90 -0.59 -2.91
CA VAL A 214 14.62 -1.52 -1.80
C VAL A 214 13.23 -1.35 -1.21
N PHE A 215 12.58 -0.20 -1.42
CA PHE A 215 11.17 0.02 -1.10
C PHE A 215 10.47 0.73 -2.24
N LEU A 216 9.16 0.48 -2.36
CA LEU A 216 8.24 1.23 -3.20
C LEU A 216 7.13 1.79 -2.34
N GLY A 217 6.90 3.10 -2.44
CA GLY A 217 5.80 3.76 -1.77
C GLY A 217 5.02 4.69 -2.69
N VAL A 218 3.92 5.22 -2.16
CA VAL A 218 3.10 6.23 -2.83
C VAL A 218 2.77 7.37 -1.89
N LEU A 219 2.84 8.61 -2.37
CA LEU A 219 2.45 9.79 -1.60
C LEU A 219 0.93 9.96 -1.65
N VAL A 220 0.28 9.93 -0.49
CA VAL A 220 -1.17 10.18 -0.35
C VAL A 220 -1.43 11.34 0.62
N ASN A 221 -2.67 11.83 0.66
CA ASN A 221 -3.06 12.91 1.57
C ASN A 221 -2.12 14.13 1.47
N GLN A 222 -1.86 14.61 0.25
CA GLN A 222 -0.94 15.73 -0.03
C GLN A 222 0.52 15.52 0.42
N GLY A 223 0.93 14.28 0.65
CA GLY A 223 2.25 13.94 1.17
C GLY A 223 2.29 13.86 2.70
N GLN A 224 1.15 13.79 3.40
CA GLN A 224 1.11 13.57 4.85
C GLN A 224 1.23 12.09 5.23
N SER A 225 1.03 11.19 4.27
CA SER A 225 1.12 9.74 4.49
C SER A 225 1.82 9.10 3.29
N ILE A 226 2.63 8.09 3.58
CA ILE A 226 3.45 7.38 2.60
C ILE A 226 3.36 5.87 2.85
N PRO A 227 2.26 5.19 2.46
CA PRO A 227 2.28 3.73 2.46
C PRO A 227 3.39 3.24 1.51
N TYR A 228 4.20 2.29 1.99
CA TYR A 228 5.25 1.66 1.20
C TYR A 228 5.39 0.18 1.54
N MET A 229 5.98 -0.56 0.62
CA MET A 229 6.32 -1.97 0.76
C MET A 229 7.80 -2.20 0.44
N VAL A 230 8.36 -3.27 1.01
CA VAL A 230 9.71 -3.74 0.69
C VAL A 230 9.72 -4.38 -0.69
N MET A 231 10.77 -4.15 -1.47
CA MET A 231 10.97 -4.68 -2.82
C MET A 231 12.12 -5.69 -2.94
N GLN A 232 12.71 -6.10 -1.83
CA GLN A 232 13.65 -7.21 -1.84
C GLN A 232 12.85 -8.51 -1.94
N GLU A 233 13.06 -9.27 -3.02
CA GLU A 233 12.64 -10.66 -3.05
C GLU A 233 13.39 -11.41 -1.95
N GLY A 234 12.67 -12.22 -1.17
CA GLY A 234 13.32 -13.08 -0.18
C GLY A 234 14.22 -14.07 -0.91
N VAL A 235 15.52 -13.77 -0.93
CA VAL A 235 16.55 -14.60 -1.57
C VAL A 235 16.35 -16.04 -1.09
N THR A 236 16.18 -16.95 -2.04
CA THR A 236 16.12 -18.40 -1.82
C THR A 236 17.45 -18.94 -1.32
#